data_AF-A0A5E4IFW0-F1
#
_entry.id   AF-A0A5E4IFW0-F1
#
_cell.length_a   1.000
_cell.length_b   1.000
_cell.length_c   1.000
_cell.angle_alpha   90.00
_cell.angle_beta   90.00
_cell.angle_gamma   90.00
#
_symmetry.space_group_name_H-M   'P 1'
#
loop_
_entity.id
_entity.type
_entity.pdbx_description
1 polymer ?
#
loop_
_entity_poly.entity_id
_entity_poly.type
_entity_poly.pdbx_seq_one_letter_code
_entity_poly.pdbx_strand_id
1 'polypeptide(L)'
;MIRYWLTPAPDERFDEKVGNINSLYQQAQNLAQKGELVMSIEEMTGVQALERKHPGLPMAPGKVERREFEYIRHGTQSLIVSFAMACGWVDTISCGDTSNEEDFVSHVKEVVESSSSTSAGILSPTTSISINQNLS
;
A
#
# COMPACT_ATOMS: atom_id res chain seq x y z
N MET A 1 32.92 3.56 2.92
CA MET A 1 31.97 2.82 3.77
C MET A 1 31.04 3.86 4.39
N ILE A 2 29.79 3.93 3.93
CA ILE A 2 28.79 4.86 4.48
C ILE A 2 28.16 4.17 5.70
N ARG A 3 28.20 4.81 6.86
CA ARG A 3 27.52 4.35 8.08
C ARG A 3 26.38 5.32 8.35
N TYR A 4 25.17 4.80 8.48
CA TYR A 4 24.01 5.58 8.91
C TYR A 4 24.16 5.93 10.39
N TRP A 5 23.82 7.17 10.75
CA TRP A 5 24.03 7.74 12.09
C TRP A 5 23.01 7.22 13.12
N LEU A 6 21.79 6.92 12.68
CA LEU A 6 20.71 6.44 13.52
C LEU A 6 20.43 4.98 13.17
N THR A 7 20.82 4.06 14.04
CA THR A 7 20.31 2.69 14.01
C THR A 7 19.15 2.65 14.99
N PRO A 8 17.95 2.20 14.59
CA PRO A 8 16.88 2.00 15.56
C PRO A 8 17.37 1.08 16.68
N ALA A 9 16.93 1.37 17.92
CA ALA A 9 17.27 0.51 19.04
C ALA A 9 16.83 -0.93 18.71
N PRO A 10 17.66 -1.95 18.99
CA PRO A 10 17.25 -3.33 18.80
C PRO A 10 15.95 -3.61 19.55
N ASP A 11 14.94 -4.09 18.85
CA ASP A 11 13.72 -4.59 19.46
C ASP A 11 13.92 -6.06 19.79
N GLU A 12 13.95 -6.39 21.10
CA GLU A 12 14.12 -7.76 21.58
C GLU A 12 13.04 -8.73 21.05
N ARG A 13 11.89 -8.20 20.62
CA ARG A 13 10.76 -8.98 20.08
C ARG A 13 10.61 -8.86 18.56
N PHE A 14 11.63 -8.36 17.86
CA PHE A 14 11.57 -8.18 16.41
C PHE A 14 11.16 -9.46 15.68
N ASP A 15 11.86 -10.57 15.95
CA ASP A 15 11.62 -11.86 15.29
C ASP A 15 10.21 -12.40 15.59
N GLU A 16 9.70 -12.19 16.81
CA GLU A 16 8.35 -12.56 17.20
C GLU A 16 7.30 -11.78 16.39
N LYS A 17 7.45 -10.46 16.30
CA LYS A 17 6.54 -9.59 15.54
C LYS A 17 6.53 -9.94 14.05
N VAL A 18 7.71 -10.15 13.47
CA VAL A 18 7.84 -10.58 12.07
C VAL A 18 7.20 -11.95 11.87
N GLY A 19 7.41 -12.89 12.79
CA GLY A 19 6.77 -14.20 12.78
C GLY A 19 5.24 -14.11 12.78
N ASN A 20 4.69 -13.24 13.64
CA ASN A 20 3.24 -13.03 13.74
C ASN A 20 2.64 -12.46 12.44
N ILE A 21 3.27 -11.44 11.84
CA ILE A 21 2.81 -10.84 10.58
C ILE A 21 2.87 -11.87 9.44
N ASN A 22 3.99 -12.57 9.31
CA ASN A 22 4.18 -13.58 8.27
C ASN A 22 3.16 -14.73 8.39
N SER A 23 2.89 -15.18 9.63
CA SER A 23 1.87 -16.19 9.90
C SER A 23 0.49 -15.72 9.47
N LEU A 24 0.13 -14.46 9.75
CA LEU A 24 -1.15 -13.88 9.35
C LEU A 24 -1.30 -13.80 7.83
N TYR A 25 -0.27 -13.38 7.11
CA TYR A 25 -0.27 -13.39 5.64
C TYR A 25 -0.42 -14.80 5.05
N GLN A 26 0.27 -15.80 5.61
CA GLN A 26 0.11 -17.20 5.18
C GLN A 26 -1.31 -17.73 5.42
N GLN A 27 -1.99 -17.25 6.47
CA GLN A 27 -3.34 -17.67 6.81
C GLN A 27 -4.44 -16.91 6.05
N ALA A 28 -4.11 -15.85 5.31
CA ALA A 28 -5.09 -14.95 4.68
C ALA A 28 -6.18 -15.68 3.87
N GLN A 29 -5.82 -16.70 3.09
CA GLN A 29 -6.80 -17.47 2.32
C GLN A 29 -7.75 -18.29 3.21
N ASN A 30 -7.22 -18.93 4.25
CA ASN A 30 -8.03 -19.70 5.20
C ASN A 30 -8.96 -18.80 6.02
N LEU A 31 -8.51 -17.60 6.34
CA LEU A 31 -9.29 -16.56 7.03
C LEU A 31 -10.41 -16.04 6.12
N ALA A 32 -10.12 -15.77 4.85
CA ALA A 32 -11.13 -15.35 3.88
C ALA A 32 -12.28 -16.37 3.72
N GLN A 33 -11.97 -17.68 3.74
CA GLN A 33 -12.97 -18.74 3.71
C GLN A 33 -13.89 -18.75 4.96
N LYS A 34 -13.44 -18.17 6.07
CA LYS A 34 -14.19 -18.01 7.32
C LYS A 34 -14.92 -16.67 7.42
N GLY A 35 -14.85 -15.85 6.37
CA GLY A 35 -15.41 -14.49 6.41
C GLY A 35 -14.54 -13.51 7.18
N GLU A 36 -13.22 -13.74 7.23
CA GLU A 36 -12.24 -12.80 7.78
C GLU A 36 -11.32 -12.27 6.69
N LEU A 37 -11.14 -10.95 6.58
CA LEU A 37 -10.28 -10.34 5.56
C LEU A 37 -8.92 -9.95 6.15
N VAL A 38 -7.84 -10.25 5.44
CA VAL A 38 -6.50 -9.75 5.78
C VAL A 38 -6.06 -8.72 4.74
N MET A 39 -5.89 -7.48 5.18
CA MET A 39 -5.48 -6.35 4.35
C MET A 39 -4.06 -5.92 4.70
N SER A 40 -3.28 -5.58 3.67
CA SER A 40 -2.01 -4.85 3.81
C SER A 40 -2.22 -3.41 3.34
N ILE A 41 -1.93 -2.43 4.20
CA ILE A 41 -2.04 -0.99 3.88
C ILE A 41 -0.65 -0.38 3.79
N GLU A 42 -0.38 0.25 2.65
CA GLU A 42 0.88 0.93 2.38
C GLU A 42 0.64 2.39 1.97
N GLU A 43 1.60 3.25 2.30
CA GLU A 43 1.62 4.65 1.93
C GLU A 43 2.78 4.93 0.97
N MET A 44 2.50 5.57 -0.15
CA MET A 44 3.51 6.05 -1.09
C MET A 44 3.35 7.55 -1.29
N THR A 45 4.22 8.34 -0.67
CA THR A 45 4.22 9.81 -0.75
C THR A 45 5.14 10.32 -1.86
N GLY A 46 4.89 11.55 -2.31
CA GLY A 46 5.78 12.23 -3.26
C GLY A 46 5.74 11.65 -4.68
N VAL A 47 4.69 10.91 -5.04
CA VAL A 47 4.50 10.30 -6.36
C VAL A 47 4.34 11.42 -7.39
N GLN A 48 5.28 11.53 -8.32
CA GLN A 48 5.27 12.61 -9.30
C GLN A 48 4.22 12.40 -10.38
N ALA A 49 3.38 13.41 -10.59
CA ALA A 49 2.51 13.48 -11.76
C ALA A 49 3.34 14.00 -12.95
N LEU A 50 3.80 13.07 -13.79
CA LEU A 50 4.69 13.36 -14.92
C LEU A 50 3.96 13.24 -16.26
N GLU A 51 4.07 14.29 -17.07
CA GLU A 51 3.68 14.29 -18.48
C GLU A 51 4.92 14.39 -19.37
N ARG A 52 4.97 13.63 -20.45
CA ARG A 52 6.06 13.76 -21.44
C ARG A 52 5.88 15.05 -22.22
N LYS A 53 6.94 15.85 -22.33
CA LYS A 53 6.89 17.13 -23.03
C LYS A 53 6.62 16.98 -24.54
N HIS A 54 7.04 15.87 -25.12
CA HIS A 54 6.84 15.53 -26.53
C HIS A 54 6.44 14.05 -26.67
N PRO A 55 5.68 13.68 -27.73
CA PRO A 55 5.35 12.28 -27.98
C PRO A 55 6.61 11.46 -28.30
N GLY A 56 6.59 10.17 -27.92
CA GLY A 56 7.62 9.24 -28.34
C GLY A 56 7.61 9.00 -29.85
N LEU A 57 8.74 8.56 -30.40
CA LEU A 57 8.83 8.15 -31.79
C LEU A 57 8.66 6.64 -31.90
N PRO A 58 7.78 6.16 -32.80
CA PRO A 58 7.57 4.73 -32.99
C PRO A 58 8.83 4.06 -33.56
N MET A 59 8.86 2.74 -33.45
CA MET A 59 9.91 1.92 -34.07
C MET A 59 9.90 2.09 -35.60
N ALA A 60 11.09 2.12 -36.21
CA ALA A 60 11.26 2.15 -37.66
C ALA A 60 12.45 1.27 -38.07
N PRO A 61 12.57 0.82 -39.34
CA PRO A 61 13.73 0.04 -39.79
C PRO A 61 15.05 0.73 -39.42
N GLY A 62 15.92 0.01 -38.70
CA GLY A 62 17.20 0.54 -38.19
C GLY A 62 17.10 1.50 -37.00
N LYS A 63 15.91 1.72 -36.43
CA LYS A 63 15.68 2.62 -35.30
C LYS A 63 14.75 1.98 -34.26
N VAL A 64 15.25 1.84 -33.03
CA VAL A 64 14.42 1.46 -31.88
C VAL A 64 13.40 2.55 -31.53
N GLU A 65 12.34 2.18 -30.81
CA GLU A 65 11.42 3.14 -30.19
C GLU A 65 12.21 4.17 -29.37
N ARG A 66 11.86 5.46 -29.51
CA ARG A 66 12.50 6.53 -28.75
C ARG A 66 11.47 7.16 -27.83
N ARG A 67 11.72 7.13 -26.53
CA ARG A 67 10.89 7.80 -25.54
C ARG A 67 11.49 9.17 -25.24
N GLU A 68 10.63 10.18 -25.19
CA GLU A 68 11.02 11.50 -24.74
C GLU A 68 11.52 11.44 -23.28
N PHE A 69 12.61 12.16 -23.00
CA PHE A 69 13.27 12.16 -21.69
C PHE A 69 12.91 13.42 -20.88
N GLU A 70 12.43 14.50 -21.52
CA GLU A 70 11.95 15.68 -20.83
C GLU A 70 10.51 15.50 -20.32
N TYR A 71 10.27 15.96 -19.09
CA TYR A 71 8.96 15.88 -18.43
C TYR A 71 8.47 17.24 -17.98
N ILE A 72 7.16 17.46 -18.10
CA ILE A 72 6.43 18.50 -17.40
C ILE A 72 6.00 17.90 -16.05
N ARG A 73 6.31 18.61 -14.96
CA ARG A 73 5.95 18.18 -13.60
C ARG A 73 4.68 18.88 -13.18
N HIS A 74 3.66 18.10 -12.83
CA HIS A 74 2.37 18.60 -12.35
C HIS A 74 2.26 18.58 -10.81
N GLY A 75 3.39 18.44 -10.12
CA GLY A 75 3.46 18.30 -8.67
C GLY A 75 3.59 16.83 -8.24
N THR A 76 3.27 16.59 -6.98
CA THR A 76 3.33 15.27 -6.34
C THR A 76 2.00 14.93 -5.70
N GLN A 77 1.71 13.64 -5.60
CA GLN A 77 0.57 13.08 -4.90
C GLN A 77 1.05 12.08 -3.85
N SER A 78 0.21 11.83 -2.87
CA SER A 78 0.36 10.76 -1.90
C SER A 78 -0.73 9.73 -2.13
N LEU A 79 -0.35 8.45 -2.06
CA LEU A 79 -1.24 7.32 -2.24
C LEU A 79 -1.29 6.50 -0.95
N ILE A 80 -2.49 6.13 -0.53
CA ILE A 80 -2.72 5.12 0.50
C ILE A 80 -3.46 3.97 -0.17
N VAL A 81 -2.89 2.77 -0.10
CA VAL A 81 -3.36 1.61 -0.87
C VAL A 81 -3.61 0.44 0.07
N SER A 82 -4.81 -0.12 -0.02
CA SER A 82 -5.21 -1.34 0.68
C SER A 82 -5.21 -2.53 -0.28
N PHE A 83 -4.42 -3.54 0.05
CA PHE A 83 -4.24 -4.76 -0.74
C PHE A 83 -4.82 -5.98 0.00
N ALA A 84 -5.71 -6.70 -0.66
CA ALA A 84 -6.36 -7.89 -0.12
C ALA A 84 -5.48 -9.13 -0.32
N MET A 85 -4.90 -9.63 0.79
CA MET A 85 -3.89 -10.69 0.75
C MET A 85 -4.42 -12.02 0.20
N ALA A 86 -5.69 -12.34 0.45
CA ALA A 86 -6.27 -13.62 0.06
C ALA A 86 -6.45 -13.76 -1.46
N CYS A 87 -6.85 -12.69 -2.14
CA CYS A 87 -7.20 -12.69 -3.56
C CYS A 87 -6.18 -11.98 -4.45
N GLY A 88 -5.26 -11.20 -3.86
CA GLY A 88 -4.18 -10.54 -4.57
C GLY A 88 -4.59 -9.27 -5.31
N TRP A 89 -5.72 -8.65 -4.94
CA TRP A 89 -6.24 -7.44 -5.57
C TRP A 89 -6.05 -6.21 -4.69
N VAL A 90 -5.88 -5.07 -5.33
CA VAL A 90 -6.01 -3.77 -4.67
C VAL A 90 -7.49 -3.49 -4.48
N ASP A 91 -7.89 -3.24 -3.24
CA ASP A 91 -9.28 -3.04 -2.84
C ASP A 91 -9.65 -1.55 -2.86
N THR A 92 -8.93 -0.76 -2.06
CA THR A 92 -9.19 0.68 -1.88
C THR A 92 -7.92 1.47 -2.15
N ILE A 93 -8.06 2.61 -2.83
CA ILE A 93 -6.98 3.54 -3.14
C ILE A 93 -7.43 4.95 -2.80
N SER A 94 -6.73 5.62 -1.88
CA SER A 94 -6.90 7.05 -1.65
C SER A 94 -5.72 7.80 -2.27
N CYS A 95 -5.99 8.89 -2.99
CA CYS A 95 -5.01 9.75 -3.62
C CYS A 95 -5.28 11.19 -3.22
N GLY A 96 -4.25 11.91 -2.78
CA GLY A 96 -4.40 13.31 -2.40
C GLY A 96 -3.07 14.05 -2.29
N ASP A 97 -3.17 15.34 -1.99
CA ASP A 97 -2.01 16.22 -1.87
C ASP A 97 -1.21 15.97 -0.57
N THR A 98 -1.82 15.36 0.44
CA THR A 98 -1.22 15.12 1.77
C THR A 98 -1.18 13.64 2.14
N SER A 99 -0.33 13.37 3.14
CA SER A 99 0.03 12.10 3.80
C SER A 99 -0.09 12.28 5.31
N ASN A 100 -1.28 12.60 5.83
CA ASN A 100 -1.47 12.84 7.27
C ASN A 100 -2.38 11.81 7.95
N GLU A 101 -2.52 11.91 9.27
CA GLU A 101 -3.33 10.98 10.08
C GLU A 101 -4.82 10.99 9.70
N GLU A 102 -5.38 12.16 9.36
CA GLU A 102 -6.79 12.27 8.92
C GLU A 102 -7.01 11.55 7.59
N ASP A 103 -6.05 11.65 6.67
CA ASP A 103 -6.07 10.94 5.38
C ASP A 103 -6.06 9.42 5.62
N PHE A 104 -5.19 8.94 6.51
CA PHE A 104 -5.09 7.51 6.85
C PHE A 104 -6.36 6.99 7.54
N VAL A 105 -6.90 7.72 8.51
CA VAL A 105 -8.15 7.35 9.19
C VAL A 105 -9.31 7.30 8.20
N SER A 106 -9.37 8.24 7.27
CA SER A 106 -10.41 8.27 6.24
C SER A 106 -10.30 7.07 5.30
N HIS A 107 -9.09 6.70 4.88
CA HIS A 107 -8.84 5.51 4.08
C HIS A 107 -9.27 4.22 4.80
N VAL A 108 -8.90 4.06 6.08
CA VAL A 108 -9.28 2.89 6.88
C VAL A 108 -10.80 2.80 7.02
N LYS A 109 -11.51 3.92 7.21
CA LYS A 109 -12.98 3.91 7.23
C LYS A 109 -13.56 3.43 5.91
N GLU A 110 -13.04 3.92 4.79
CA GLU A 110 -13.49 3.51 3.45
C GLU A 110 -13.31 2.00 3.24
N VAL A 111 -12.15 1.44 3.62
CA VAL A 111 -11.87 -0.01 3.56
C VAL A 111 -12.86 -0.82 4.41
N VAL A 112 -13.20 -0.31 5.59
CA VAL A 112 -14.13 -0.98 6.51
C VAL A 112 -15.59 -0.88 6.02
N GLU A 113 -15.94 0.20 5.33
CA GLU A 113 -17.28 0.40 4.75
C GLU A 113 -17.47 -0.36 3.43
N SER A 114 -16.40 -0.52 2.63
CA SER A 114 -16.43 -1.27 1.37
C SER A 114 -16.52 -2.79 1.59
N SER A 115 -16.03 -3.28 2.74
CA SER A 115 -16.05 -4.70 3.10
C SER A 115 -17.39 -5.10 3.73
N SER A 116 -18.34 -5.56 2.89
CA SER A 116 -19.65 -6.03 3.37
C SER A 116 -19.51 -7.27 4.28
N SER A 117 -20.01 -7.15 5.52
CA SER A 117 -20.31 -8.27 6.46
C SER A 117 -19.15 -9.18 6.89
N THR A 118 -17.90 -8.75 6.69
CA THR A 118 -16.68 -9.55 6.91
C THR A 118 -15.89 -8.91 8.06
N SER A 119 -15.40 -9.69 9.04
CA SER A 119 -14.49 -9.13 10.05
C SER A 119 -13.13 -8.88 9.40
N ALA A 120 -12.55 -7.68 9.58
CA ALA A 120 -11.36 -7.26 8.85
C ALA A 120 -10.15 -7.15 9.80
N GLY A 121 -9.13 -7.98 9.58
CA GLY A 121 -7.78 -7.75 10.08
C GLY A 121 -7.02 -6.80 9.15
N ILE A 122 -6.75 -5.59 9.60
CA ILE A 122 -5.97 -4.61 8.84
C ILE A 122 -4.53 -4.59 9.36
N LEU A 123 -3.56 -4.80 8.48
CA LEU A 123 -2.14 -4.68 8.79
C LEU A 123 -1.52 -3.56 7.97
N SER A 124 -0.94 -2.58 8.63
CA SER A 124 0.07 -1.69 8.06
C SER A 124 1.45 -2.19 8.53
N PRO A 125 2.53 -2.12 7.73
CA PRO A 125 3.87 -2.56 8.15
C PRO A 125 4.40 -1.84 9.41
N THR A 126 3.76 -0.73 9.82
CA THR A 126 4.08 -0.01 11.06
C THR A 126 3.09 -0.30 12.20
N THR A 127 1.85 -0.75 11.90
CA THR A 127 0.78 -0.94 12.90
C THR A 127 -0.17 -2.08 12.50
N SER A 128 -0.32 -3.07 13.36
CA SER A 128 -1.36 -4.10 13.22
C SER A 128 -2.64 -3.68 13.94
N ILE A 129 -3.78 -3.60 13.23
CA ILE A 129 -5.10 -3.29 13.79
C ILE A 129 -6.07 -4.42 13.41
N SER A 130 -6.44 -5.24 14.38
CA SER A 130 -7.56 -6.18 14.20
C SER A 130 -8.89 -5.45 14.40
N ILE A 131 -9.71 -5.34 13.36
CA ILE A 131 -11.06 -4.75 13.44
C ILE A 131 -12.09 -5.89 13.42
N ASN A 132 -12.54 -6.27 14.61
CA ASN A 132 -13.68 -7.18 14.75
C ASN A 132 -14.99 -6.38 14.65
N GLN A 133 -15.67 -6.47 13.51
CA GLN A 133 -17.07 -6.08 13.45
C GLN A 133 -17.95 -7.21 14.00
N ASN A 134 -18.22 -7.18 15.30
CA ASN A 134 -19.39 -7.88 15.83
C ASN A 134 -20.61 -7.00 15.60
N LEU A 135 -21.39 -7.30 14.55
CA LEU A 135 -22.77 -6.83 14.45
C LEU A 135 -23.70 -7.99 14.85
N SER A 136 -24.39 -7.77 15.97
CA SER A 136 -25.39 -8.57 16.71
C SER A 136 -24.96 -9.90 17.32
#